data_AF-A0A496AIX0-F1
#
_entry.id   AF-A0A496AIX0-F1
#
_cell.length_a   1.000
_cell.length_b   1.000
_cell.length_c   1.000
_cell.angle_alpha   90.00
_cell.angle_beta   90.00
_cell.angle_gamma   90.00
#
_symmetry.space_group_name_H-M   'P 1'
#
loop_
_entity.id
_entity.type
_entity.pdbx_description
1 polymer ?
#
loop_
_entity_poly.entity_id
_entity_poly.type
_entity_poly.pdbx_seq_one_letter_code
_entity_poly.pdbx_strand_id
1 'polypeptide(L)'
;MRQYKPLPIQHQDFQMWQYNNTREALKVFQNPFDFAVPCQGWQDYSRRETDERQCERNKQWILLKAKNSTVLSRLMALNYERLAQECATAVPGFRKGDLVKVYTEHYGK
;
A
#
# COMPACT_ATOMS: atom_id res chain seq x y z
N MET A 1 -15.07 26.26 8.41
CA MET A 1 -15.00 24.79 8.23
C MET A 1 -13.71 24.49 7.47
N ARG A 2 -12.80 23.66 8.02
CA ARG A 2 -11.62 23.19 7.25
C ARG A 2 -12.13 22.34 6.09
N GLN A 3 -11.87 22.75 4.85
CA GLN A 3 -12.16 21.92 3.68
C GLN A 3 -11.24 20.69 3.74
N TYR A 4 -11.82 19.53 4.02
CA TYR A 4 -11.10 18.26 3.96
C TYR A 4 -10.97 17.86 2.48
N LYS A 5 -9.80 18.11 1.89
CA LYS A 5 -9.50 17.63 0.54
C LYS A 5 -8.98 16.19 0.64
N PRO A 6 -9.64 15.21 -0.01
CA PRO A 6 -9.18 13.82 0.04
C PRO A 6 -7.81 13.71 -0.64
N LEU A 7 -6.92 12.90 -0.04
CA LEU A 7 -5.63 12.59 -0.64
C LEU A 7 -5.84 11.83 -1.96
N PRO A 8 -5.01 12.07 -2.99
CA PRO A 8 -5.01 11.26 -4.20
C PRO A 8 -4.74 9.79 -3.85
N ILE A 9 -5.56 8.87 -4.36
CA ILE A 9 -5.43 7.42 -4.12
C ILE A 9 -4.80 6.69 -5.31
N GLN A 10 -4.28 7.44 -6.27
CA GLN A 10 -3.65 6.97 -7.51
C GLN A 10 -2.39 7.82 -7.76
N HIS A 11 -1.40 7.25 -8.45
CA HIS A 11 -0.19 7.94 -8.85
C HIS A 11 0.23 7.47 -10.25
N GLN A 12 0.86 8.33 -11.05
CA GLN A 12 1.25 7.99 -12.43
C GLN A 12 2.40 6.98 -12.52
N ASP A 13 3.17 6.84 -11.43
CA ASP A 13 4.35 5.97 -11.37
C ASP A 13 3.99 4.52 -11.05
N PHE A 14 2.84 4.24 -10.46
CA PHE A 14 2.49 2.90 -10.03
C PHE A 14 0.97 2.72 -9.88
N GLN A 15 0.54 1.49 -10.10
CA GLN A 15 -0.82 1.05 -9.82
C GLN A 15 -0.87 0.42 -8.43
N MET A 16 -2.04 0.51 -7.79
CA MET A 16 -2.26 -0.13 -6.51
C MET A 16 -3.69 -0.64 -6.37
N TRP A 17 -3.83 -1.80 -5.74
CA TRP A 17 -5.12 -2.42 -5.43
C TRP A 17 -5.13 -2.82 -3.97
N GLN A 18 -6.30 -2.83 -3.34
CA GLN A 18 -6.43 -3.12 -1.92
C GLN A 18 -7.37 -4.29 -1.70
N TYR A 19 -6.85 -5.32 -1.04
CA TYR A 19 -7.63 -6.45 -0.55
C TYR A 19 -8.08 -6.18 0.89
N ASN A 20 -9.40 -6.21 1.13
CA ASN A 20 -10.01 -5.83 2.40
C ASN A 20 -10.55 -7.02 3.21
N ASN A 21 -10.00 -8.23 3.03
CA ASN A 21 -10.52 -9.44 3.68
C ASN A 21 -12.03 -9.63 3.45
N THR A 22 -12.46 -9.52 2.19
CA THR A 22 -13.82 -9.89 1.77
C THR A 22 -13.74 -10.82 0.57
N ARG A 23 -14.80 -11.61 0.37
CA ARG A 23 -14.87 -12.56 -0.74
C ARG A 23 -14.82 -11.85 -2.09
N GLU A 24 -15.47 -10.71 -2.22
CA GLU A 24 -15.52 -9.90 -3.43
C GLU A 24 -14.17 -9.27 -3.75
N ALA A 25 -13.35 -9.00 -2.72
CA ALA A 25 -12.03 -8.42 -2.88
C ALA A 25 -11.00 -9.43 -3.40
N LEU A 26 -11.28 -10.74 -3.40
CA LEU A 26 -10.34 -11.76 -3.91
C LEU A 26 -9.90 -11.51 -5.35
N LYS A 27 -10.76 -10.87 -6.17
CA LYS A 27 -10.44 -10.46 -7.53
C LYS A 27 -9.22 -9.52 -7.62
N VAL A 28 -8.83 -8.88 -6.52
CA VAL A 28 -7.65 -7.99 -6.45
C VAL A 28 -6.38 -8.76 -6.80
N PHE A 29 -6.25 -10.01 -6.36
CA PHE A 29 -5.05 -10.82 -6.63
C PHE A 29 -4.94 -11.28 -8.09
N GLN A 30 -6.01 -11.13 -8.90
CA GLN A 30 -5.96 -11.37 -10.35
C GLN A 30 -5.20 -10.25 -11.10
N ASN A 31 -4.92 -9.11 -10.45
CA ASN A 31 -4.14 -8.04 -11.07
C ASN A 31 -2.65 -8.39 -11.01
N PRO A 32 -1.87 -8.07 -12.05
CA PRO A 32 -0.43 -8.23 -11.99
C PRO A 32 0.16 -7.22 -10.99
N PHE A 33 0.91 -7.70 -10.01
CA PHE A 33 1.59 -6.88 -9.01
C PHE A 33 3.06 -7.31 -8.88
N ASP A 34 3.92 -6.39 -8.42
CA ASP A 34 5.33 -6.69 -8.13
C ASP A 34 5.51 -7.19 -6.71
N PHE A 35 4.83 -6.56 -5.75
CA PHE A 35 4.78 -7.00 -4.35
C PHE A 35 3.53 -6.48 -3.65
N ALA A 36 3.20 -7.10 -2.53
CA ALA A 36 2.11 -6.71 -1.64
C ALA A 36 2.66 -6.39 -0.25
N VAL A 37 2.02 -5.42 0.39
CA VAL A 37 2.32 -5.01 1.77
C VAL A 37 1.06 -5.13 2.61
N PRO A 38 1.19 -5.54 3.87
CA PRO A 38 0.05 -5.48 4.76
C PRO A 38 -0.28 -4.01 5.07
N CYS A 39 -1.56 -3.67 5.24
CA CYS A 39 -1.97 -2.27 5.37
C CYS A 39 -2.77 -1.93 6.63
N GLN A 40 -3.18 -2.91 7.43
CA GLN A 40 -3.92 -2.68 8.67
C GLN A 40 -3.78 -3.84 9.66
N GLY A 41 -3.60 -3.53 10.96
CA GLY A 41 -3.52 -4.51 12.04
C GLY A 41 -2.15 -4.56 12.72
N TRP A 42 -2.05 -5.32 13.80
CA TRP A 42 -0.78 -5.52 14.51
C TRP A 42 0.04 -6.62 13.82
N GLN A 43 0.94 -6.22 12.93
CA GLN A 43 1.76 -7.12 12.13
C GLN A 43 3.04 -6.43 11.66
N ASP A 44 3.92 -7.22 11.03
CA ASP A 44 5.14 -6.74 10.39
C ASP A 44 4.82 -6.10 9.02
N TYR A 45 5.05 -4.79 8.92
CA TYR A 45 4.90 -3.94 7.73
C TYR A 45 6.16 -3.89 6.86
N SER A 46 7.28 -4.47 7.31
CA SER A 46 8.47 -4.63 6.47
C SER A 46 8.28 -5.68 5.37
N ARG A 47 7.27 -6.54 5.49
CA ARG A 47 6.93 -7.60 4.53
C ARG A 47 6.70 -7.07 3.12
N ARG A 48 7.17 -7.86 2.14
CA ARG A 48 7.06 -7.60 0.68
C ARG A 48 6.73 -8.91 -0.02
N GLU A 49 5.45 -9.26 -0.04
CA GLU A 49 5.02 -10.54 -0.61
C GLU A 49 4.94 -10.45 -2.12
N THR A 50 5.71 -11.27 -2.83
CA THR A 50 5.71 -11.32 -4.30
C THR A 50 4.78 -12.41 -4.87
N ASP A 51 4.25 -13.28 -4.00
CA ASP A 51 3.30 -14.33 -4.36
C ASP A 51 1.99 -14.10 -3.60
N GLU A 52 0.87 -14.11 -4.31
CA GLU A 52 -0.45 -13.95 -3.72
C GLU A 52 -0.77 -15.03 -2.68
N ARG A 53 -0.13 -16.20 -2.75
CA ARG A 53 -0.33 -17.31 -1.81
C ARG A 53 0.23 -17.01 -0.43
N GLN A 54 1.21 -16.10 -0.34
CA GLN A 54 1.80 -15.65 0.92
C GLN A 54 1.00 -14.52 1.58
N CYS A 55 0.06 -13.91 0.84
CA CYS A 55 -0.83 -12.88 1.39
C CYS A 55 -2.00 -13.53 2.13
N GLU A 56 -1.94 -13.57 3.46
CA GLU A 56 -2.98 -14.23 4.26
C GLU A 56 -4.34 -13.56 4.06
N ARG A 57 -5.38 -14.37 3.75
CA ARG A 57 -6.71 -13.87 3.37
C ARG A 57 -7.50 -13.28 4.52
N ASN A 58 -7.11 -13.56 5.77
CA ASN A 58 -7.68 -12.91 6.95
C ASN A 58 -7.05 -11.53 7.25
N LYS A 59 -6.08 -11.08 6.45
CA LYS A 59 -5.39 -9.79 6.57
C LYS A 59 -5.76 -8.87 5.41
N GLN A 60 -5.48 -7.57 5.58
CA GLN A 60 -5.63 -6.58 4.50
C GLN A 60 -4.29 -6.27 3.86
N TRP A 61 -4.32 -6.14 2.53
CA TRP A 61 -3.13 -6.00 1.71
C TRP A 61 -3.29 -4.86 0.71
N ILE A 62 -2.22 -4.13 0.45
CA ILE A 62 -2.08 -3.26 -0.72
C ILE A 62 -1.09 -3.93 -1.67
N LEU A 63 -1.56 -4.26 -2.86
CA LEU A 63 -0.76 -4.77 -3.97
C LEU A 63 -0.25 -3.58 -4.77
N LEU A 64 1.03 -3.59 -5.13
CA LEU A 64 1.70 -2.51 -5.85
C LEU A 64 2.28 -3.03 -7.16
N LYS A 65 2.05 -2.29 -8.24
CA LYS A 65 2.70 -2.52 -9.54
C LYS A 65 3.39 -1.26 -10.00
N ALA A 66 4.72 -1.27 -10.00
CA ALA A 66 5.54 -0.18 -10.48
C ALA A 66 5.48 -0.08 -12.01
N LYS A 67 5.55 1.14 -12.53
CA LYS A 67 5.63 1.40 -13.98
C LYS A 67 6.99 1.03 -14.56
N ASN A 68 8.05 1.07 -13.77
CA ASN A 68 9.42 0.70 -14.17
C ASN A 68 10.27 0.31 -12.94
N SER A 69 11.49 -0.17 -13.19
CA SER A 69 12.44 -0.64 -12.15
C SER A 69 12.89 0.45 -11.17
N THR A 70 13.01 1.71 -11.63
CA THR A 70 13.33 2.85 -10.76
C THR A 70 12.22 3.07 -9.74
N VAL A 71 10.96 3.07 -10.19
CA VAL A 71 9.81 3.21 -9.29
C VAL A 71 9.71 2.02 -8.34
N LEU A 72 9.92 0.80 -8.82
CA LEU A 72 9.91 -0.39 -7.97
C LEU A 72 10.94 -0.26 -6.84
N SER A 73 12.15 0.16 -7.16
CA SER A 73 13.21 0.37 -6.15
C SER A 73 12.81 1.42 -5.11
N ARG A 74 12.19 2.52 -5.55
CA ARG A 74 11.68 3.58 -4.66
C ARG A 74 10.59 3.06 -3.72
N LEU A 75 9.62 2.31 -4.26
CA LEU A 75 8.54 1.71 -3.49
C LEU A 75 9.08 0.69 -2.47
N MET A 76 10.01 -0.17 -2.88
CA MET A 76 10.62 -1.16 -1.99
C MET A 76 11.39 -0.51 -0.84
N ALA A 77 12.03 0.65 -1.08
CA ALA A 77 12.80 1.40 -0.10
C ALA A 77 11.97 2.22 0.90
N LEU A 78 10.65 2.35 0.69
CA LEU A 78 9.79 3.06 1.65
C LEU A 78 9.79 2.35 3.01
N ASN A 79 9.73 3.15 4.09
CA ASN A 79 9.59 2.63 5.45
C ASN A 79 8.11 2.49 5.81
N TYR A 80 7.55 1.31 5.54
CA TYR A 80 6.11 1.05 5.76
C TYR A 80 5.77 0.84 7.24
N GLU A 81 6.73 0.43 8.08
CA GLU A 81 6.56 0.41 9.53
C GLU A 81 6.26 1.81 10.06
N ARG A 82 7.13 2.75 9.69
CA ARG A 82 6.95 4.16 10.05
C ARG A 82 5.65 4.72 9.50
N LEU A 83 5.33 4.43 8.24
CA LEU A 83 4.07 4.86 7.63
C LEU A 83 2.85 4.33 8.39
N ALA A 84 2.85 3.05 8.78
CA ALA A 84 1.74 2.43 9.51
C ALA A 84 1.57 3.00 10.92
N GLN A 85 2.66 3.42 11.56
CA GLN A 85 2.64 4.03 12.89
C GLN A 85 2.18 5.50 12.84
N GLU A 86 2.68 6.29 11.89
CA GLU A 86 2.34 7.71 11.76
C GLU A 86 0.90 7.94 11.29
N CYS A 87 0.37 7.03 10.46
CA CYS A 87 -1.02 7.09 9.98
C CYS A 87 -2.01 6.36 10.89
N ALA A 88 -1.53 5.71 11.96
CA ALA A 88 -2.38 5.01 12.91
C ALA A 88 -3.38 5.96 13.57
N THR A 89 -4.61 5.49 13.78
CA THR A 89 -5.58 6.16 14.66
C THR A 89 -5.64 5.45 16.00
N ALA A 90 -6.11 4.20 16.00
CA ALA A 90 -6.14 3.31 17.16
C ALA A 90 -5.41 1.99 16.90
N VAL A 91 -5.31 1.59 15.64
CA VAL A 91 -4.62 0.37 15.18
C VAL A 91 -3.61 0.78 14.11
N PRO A 92 -2.39 0.22 14.09
CA PRO A 92 -1.42 0.48 13.04
C PRO A 92 -2.00 0.22 11.65
N GLY A 93 -1.60 1.05 10.70
CA GLY A 93 -2.02 0.93 9.31
C GLY A 93 -1.99 2.24 8.56
N PHE A 94 -2.18 2.13 7.26
CA PHE A 94 -2.19 3.27 6.35
C PHE A 94 -3.13 2.97 5.18
N ARG A 95 -3.59 4.03 4.51
CA ARG A 95 -4.48 3.95 3.36
C ARG A 95 -3.68 4.23 2.10
N LYS A 96 -4.27 3.91 0.93
CA LYS A 96 -3.69 4.23 -0.38
C LYS A 96 -3.25 5.69 -0.51
N GLY A 97 -4.05 6.63 -0.01
CA GLY A 97 -3.74 8.06 -0.06
C GLY A 97 -2.51 8.45 0.78
N ASP A 98 -2.31 7.79 1.92
CA ASP A 98 -1.14 8.00 2.77
C ASP A 98 0.13 7.53 2.08
N LEU A 99 0.07 6.37 1.40
CA LEU A 99 1.18 5.86 0.60
C LEU A 99 1.51 6.79 -0.56
N VAL A 100 0.51 7.26 -1.32
CA VAL A 100 0.73 8.24 -2.40
C VAL A 100 1.39 9.49 -1.85
N LYS A 101 0.87 10.04 -0.75
CA LYS A 101 1.44 11.23 -0.10
C LYS A 101 2.92 11.04 0.23
N VAL A 102 3.26 9.98 0.97
CA VAL A 102 4.66 9.71 1.36
C VAL A 102 5.54 9.47 0.12
N TYR A 103 5.06 8.70 -0.86
CA TYR A 103 5.83 8.52 -2.09
C TYR A 103 6.12 9.85 -2.80
N THR A 104 5.11 10.72 -2.94
CA THR A 104 5.25 12.03 -3.58
C THR A 104 6.14 12.97 -2.77
N GLU A 105 6.09 12.96 -1.44
CA GLU A 105 6.99 13.76 -0.58
C GLU A 105 8.46 13.34 -0.73
N HIS A 106 8.72 12.04 -0.88
CA HIS A 106 10.08 11.52 -1.05
C HIS A 106 10.62 11.63 -2.49
N TYR A 107 9.75 11.49 -3.50
CA TYR A 107 10.17 11.26 -4.89
C TYR A 107 9.48 12.11 -5.95
N GLY A 108 8.54 12.98 -5.58
CA GLY A 108 7.72 13.80 -6.50
C GLY A 108 8.43 15.02 -7.09
N LYS A 109 9.75 14.95 -7.31
CA LYS A 109 10.54 15.98 -8.00
C LYS A 109 10.71 15.66 -9.47
#